data_AF-H2FWI8-F1
#
_entry.id   AF-H2FWI8-F1
#
_cell.length_a   1.000
_cell.length_b   1.000
_cell.length_c   1.000
_cell.angle_alpha   90.00
_cell.angle_beta   90.00
_cell.angle_gamma   90.00
#
_symmetry.space_group_name_H-M   'P 1'
#
loop_
_entity.id
_entity.type
_entity.pdbx_description
1 polymer ?
#
loop_
_entity_poly.entity_id
_entity_poly.type
_entity_poly.pdbx_seq_one_letter_code
_entity_poly.pdbx_strand_id
1 'polypeptide(L)'
;MDTTPDLSRRRWLRGGLGTDRPAQSLPWAVPWSQFADRCTRCGDCVRACPEHIIINADGGFPAIDFARGECTFCGDCANACSEPLFRSRDELPWQQHATFGEPCLTRRGVHCRSCEDGCEPAAIRFRPRLGAVAQPELNRDACNGCGGCVAACPVGAIEVVKEEQA
;
A
#
# COMPACT_ATOMS: atom_id res chain seq x y z
N MET A 1 -12.49 14.66 28.39
CA MET A 1 -11.21 14.16 28.95
C MET A 1 -11.00 12.78 28.35
N ASP A 2 -10.36 12.75 27.18
CA ASP A 2 -10.12 11.50 26.46
C ASP A 2 -8.72 11.01 26.83
N THR A 3 -8.66 10.12 27.81
CA THR A 3 -7.42 9.46 28.26
C THR A 3 -7.25 8.14 27.51
N THR A 4 -7.09 8.22 26.19
CA THR A 4 -6.52 7.08 25.45
C THR A 4 -5.01 7.10 25.67
N PRO A 5 -4.41 6.07 26.28
CA PRO A 5 -2.97 6.06 26.50
C PRO A 5 -2.24 5.99 25.15
N ASP A 6 -1.41 7.00 24.86
CA ASP A 6 -0.54 7.06 23.69
C ASP A 6 0.49 5.90 23.74
N LEU A 7 0.17 4.83 23.02
CA LEU A 7 0.96 3.60 22.95
C LEU A 7 2.34 3.83 22.31
N SER A 8 2.48 4.90 21.51
CA SER A 8 3.73 5.30 20.86
C SER A 8 4.81 5.65 21.89
N ARG A 9 4.44 6.34 22.98
CA ARG A 9 5.36 6.73 24.06
C ARG A 9 5.79 5.55 24.92
N ARG A 10 4.94 4.53 25.07
CA ARG A 10 5.24 3.32 25.87
C ARG A 10 6.18 2.35 25.16
N ARG A 11 6.25 2.38 23.82
CA ARG A 11 7.13 1.52 23.01
C ARG A 11 8.60 1.96 23.08
N TRP A 12 8.85 3.26 23.24
CA TRP A 12 10.20 3.83 23.33
C TRP A 12 10.95 3.43 24.63
N LEU A 13 10.21 3.25 25.74
CA LEU A 13 10.79 2.91 27.06
C LEU A 13 11.19 1.44 27.22
N ARG A 14 10.89 0.56 26.25
CA ARG A 14 11.23 -0.88 26.31
C ARG A 14 12.34 -1.31 25.34
N GLY A 15 13.07 -0.37 24.72
CA GLY A 15 14.22 -0.71 23.87
C GLY A 15 13.92 -1.67 22.71
N GLY A 16 12.65 -1.87 22.37
CA GLY A 16 12.22 -2.76 21.31
C GLY A 16 12.34 -2.04 19.98
N LEU A 17 13.36 -2.37 19.21
CA LEU A 17 13.31 -2.19 17.76
C LEU A 17 12.02 -2.89 17.30
N GLY A 18 11.03 -2.12 16.84
CA GLY A 18 9.72 -2.65 16.48
C GLY A 18 9.87 -3.79 15.48
N THR A 19 9.41 -4.98 15.85
CA THR A 19 9.30 -6.15 14.95
C THR A 19 7.94 -6.20 14.26
N ASP A 20 7.13 -5.16 14.43
CA ASP A 20 5.79 -5.07 13.87
C ASP A 20 5.89 -5.05 12.34
N ARG A 21 5.11 -5.93 11.72
CA ARG A 21 5.03 -6.04 10.26
C ARG A 21 4.54 -4.70 9.69
N PRO A 22 5.23 -4.10 8.71
CA PRO A 22 4.75 -2.89 8.07
C PRO A 22 3.39 -3.17 7.42
N ALA A 23 2.51 -2.18 7.48
CA ALA A 23 1.17 -2.27 6.89
C ALA A 23 1.24 -2.70 5.41
N GLN A 24 2.17 -2.08 4.67
CA GLN A 24 2.40 -2.35 3.27
C GLN A 24 3.81 -2.88 3.01
N SER A 25 3.90 -4.09 2.47
CA SER A 25 5.17 -4.73 2.07
C SER A 25 5.55 -4.38 0.63
N LEU A 26 6.83 -4.56 0.30
CA LEU A 26 7.38 -4.40 -1.04
C LEU A 26 6.87 -5.51 -2.01
N PRO A 27 6.87 -5.25 -3.33
CA PRO A 27 6.49 -6.26 -4.32
C PRO A 27 7.51 -7.41 -4.34
N TRP A 28 7.02 -8.63 -4.57
CA TRP A 28 7.75 -9.90 -4.57
C TRP A 28 8.46 -10.23 -3.25
N ALA A 29 8.23 -9.49 -2.17
CA ALA A 29 8.85 -9.80 -0.89
C ALA A 29 8.51 -11.23 -0.43
N VAL A 30 9.51 -11.89 0.16
CA VAL A 30 9.32 -13.15 0.90
C VAL A 30 8.41 -12.93 2.13
N PRO A 31 7.86 -13.99 2.75
CA PRO A 31 7.06 -13.85 3.96
C PRO A 31 7.77 -13.07 5.07
N TRP A 32 7.00 -12.34 5.88
CA TRP A 32 7.53 -11.39 6.86
C TRP A 32 8.57 -11.97 7.81
N SER A 33 8.40 -13.22 8.28
CA SER A 33 9.39 -13.88 9.14
C SER A 33 10.77 -13.92 8.51
N GLN A 34 10.87 -14.41 7.27
CA GLN A 34 12.12 -14.47 6.52
C GLN A 34 12.66 -13.08 6.18
N PHE A 35 11.75 -12.14 5.88
CA PHE A 35 12.13 -10.77 5.56
C PHE A 35 12.76 -10.06 6.76
N ALA A 36 12.12 -10.15 7.92
CA ALA A 36 12.56 -9.52 9.16
C ALA A 36 13.90 -10.10 9.65
N ASP A 37 14.14 -11.40 9.42
CA ASP A 37 15.37 -12.09 9.83
C ASP A 37 16.59 -11.71 8.97
N ARG A 38 16.38 -11.42 7.68
CA ARG A 38 17.48 -11.22 6.71
C ARG A 38 17.68 -9.77 6.28
N CYS A 39 16.66 -8.91 6.42
CA CYS A 39 16.79 -7.52 6.01
C CYS A 39 17.79 -6.77 6.91
N THR A 40 18.88 -6.32 6.29
CA THR A 40 19.95 -5.55 6.96
C THR A 40 19.57 -4.10 7.22
N ARG A 41 18.43 -3.64 6.70
CA ARG A 41 17.94 -2.25 6.81
C ARG A 41 18.93 -1.23 6.22
N CYS A 42 19.68 -1.61 5.18
CA CYS A 42 20.67 -0.75 4.51
C CYS A 42 20.05 0.44 3.74
N GLY A 43 18.77 0.37 3.40
CA GLY A 43 18.04 1.40 2.66
C GLY A 43 18.30 1.44 1.15
N ASP A 44 18.92 0.42 0.55
CA ASP A 44 19.19 0.39 -0.90
C ASP A 44 17.91 0.39 -1.73
N CYS A 45 16.91 -0.40 -1.32
CA CYS A 45 15.59 -0.41 -1.96
C CYS A 45 14.88 0.96 -1.91
N VAL A 46 15.07 1.72 -0.83
CA VAL A 46 14.52 3.08 -0.69
C VAL A 46 15.17 4.03 -1.70
N ARG A 47 16.50 3.99 -1.83
CA ARG A 47 17.24 4.83 -2.79
C ARG A 47 16.98 4.45 -4.25
N ALA A 48 16.74 3.18 -4.52
CA ALA A 48 16.57 2.66 -5.88
C ALA A 48 15.15 2.88 -6.44
N CYS A 49 14.17 3.27 -5.62
CA CYS A 49 12.79 3.42 -6.08
C CYS A 49 12.60 4.74 -6.86
N PRO A 50 12.36 4.70 -8.19
CA PRO A 50 12.20 5.92 -9.00
C PRO A 50 10.94 6.72 -8.63
N GLU A 51 9.90 6.03 -8.13
CA GLU A 51 8.64 6.64 -7.70
C GLU A 51 8.73 7.25 -6.30
N HIS A 52 9.84 7.03 -5.57
CA HIS A 52 10.07 7.55 -4.21
C HIS A 52 8.96 7.19 -3.20
N ILE A 53 8.31 6.04 -3.40
CA ILE A 53 7.21 5.55 -2.54
C ILE A 53 7.68 4.63 -1.41
N ILE A 54 8.93 4.15 -1.44
CA ILE A 54 9.45 3.28 -0.39
C ILE A 54 10.03 4.16 0.73
N ILE A 55 9.51 3.98 1.94
CA ILE A 55 9.92 4.72 3.13
C ILE A 55 10.53 3.78 4.18
N ASN A 56 11.34 4.34 5.08
CA ASN A 56 11.75 3.63 6.29
C ASN A 56 10.61 3.72 7.32
N ALA A 57 9.89 2.63 7.52
CA ALA A 57 8.85 2.52 8.52
C ALA A 57 9.42 2.19 9.90
N ASP A 58 8.52 1.94 10.85
CA ASP A 58 8.87 1.51 12.21
C ASP A 58 9.85 0.33 12.20
N GLY A 59 10.80 0.36 13.13
CA GLY A 59 11.86 -0.65 13.20
C GLY A 59 12.91 -0.53 12.08
N GLY A 60 12.83 0.48 11.22
CA GLY A 60 13.78 0.72 10.13
C GLY A 60 13.61 -0.22 8.94
N PHE A 61 12.48 -0.93 8.85
CA PHE A 61 12.17 -1.77 7.70
C PHE A 61 11.57 -0.95 6.56
N PRO A 62 11.84 -1.31 5.29
CA PRO A 62 11.25 -0.63 4.16
C PRO A 62 9.75 -0.98 4.06
N ALA A 63 8.93 0.03 3.78
CA ALA A 63 7.50 -0.10 3.52
C ALA A 63 7.11 0.81 2.36
N ILE A 64 6.01 0.49 1.68
CA ILE A 64 5.47 1.38 0.64
C ILE A 64 4.47 2.35 1.27
N ASP A 65 4.54 3.60 0.83
CA ASP A 65 3.60 4.65 1.14
C ASP A 65 2.92 5.13 -0.14
N PHE A 66 1.70 4.65 -0.37
CA PHE A 66 0.89 5.01 -1.54
C PHE A 66 0.34 6.44 -1.49
N ALA A 67 0.53 7.19 -0.40
CA ALA A 67 0.24 8.62 -0.40
C ALA A 67 1.28 9.43 -1.20
N ARG A 68 2.44 8.83 -1.48
CA ARG A 68 3.54 9.49 -2.22
C ARG A 68 3.51 9.23 -3.73
N GLY A 69 2.78 8.21 -4.17
CA GLY A 69 2.74 7.77 -5.55
C GLY A 69 2.29 6.31 -5.67
N GLU A 70 2.60 5.68 -6.80
CA GLU A 70 2.22 4.29 -7.09
C GLU A 70 3.42 3.41 -7.39
N CYS A 71 3.25 2.10 -7.23
CA CYS A 71 4.25 1.12 -7.64
C CYS A 71 4.07 0.78 -9.12
N THR A 72 5.06 1.14 -9.95
CA THR A 72 5.10 0.82 -11.39
C THR A 72 5.61 -0.60 -11.69
N PHE A 73 5.91 -1.39 -10.66
CA PHE A 73 6.48 -2.74 -10.78
C PHE A 73 7.79 -2.81 -11.61
N CYS A 74 8.59 -1.74 -11.60
CA CYS A 74 9.86 -1.68 -12.33
C CYS A 74 10.89 -2.75 -11.87
N GLY A 75 10.86 -3.12 -10.60
CA GLY A 75 11.75 -4.12 -10.00
C GLY A 75 13.06 -3.57 -9.45
N ASP A 76 13.30 -2.26 -9.52
CA ASP A 76 14.57 -1.66 -9.09
C ASP A 76 14.88 -1.89 -7.61
N CYS A 77 13.86 -1.92 -6.76
CA CYS A 77 14.00 -2.25 -5.34
C CYS A 77 14.49 -3.69 -5.10
N ALA A 78 14.05 -4.63 -5.94
CA ALA A 78 14.47 -6.03 -5.87
C ALA A 78 15.90 -6.20 -6.42
N ASN A 79 16.21 -5.51 -7.52
CA ASN A 79 17.54 -5.54 -8.15
C ASN A 79 18.63 -4.93 -7.25
N ALA A 80 18.29 -3.86 -6.51
CA ALA A 80 19.23 -3.18 -5.62
C ALA A 80 19.51 -3.96 -4.32
N CYS A 81 18.70 -4.98 -4.00
CA CYS A 81 18.84 -5.73 -2.76
C CYS A 81 19.86 -6.87 -2.91
N SER A 82 20.94 -6.83 -2.12
CA SER A 82 21.94 -7.92 -2.10
C SER A 82 21.48 -9.15 -1.31
N GLU A 83 20.44 -9.01 -0.47
CA GLU A 83 19.89 -10.10 0.32
C GLU A 83 18.79 -10.86 -0.44
N PRO A 84 18.61 -12.18 -0.22
CA PRO A 84 17.57 -12.98 -0.86
C PRO A 84 16.18 -12.72 -0.23
N LEU A 85 15.69 -11.50 -0.38
CA LEU A 85 14.42 -11.00 0.19
C LEU A 85 13.26 -10.96 -0.82
N PHE A 86 13.55 -11.21 -2.09
CA PHE A 86 12.59 -11.10 -3.19
C PHE A 86 12.46 -12.44 -3.93
N ARG A 87 11.22 -12.82 -4.22
CA ARG A 87 10.84 -13.96 -5.07
C ARG A 87 11.02 -13.61 -6.56
N SER A 88 10.73 -14.57 -7.46
CA SER A 88 10.81 -14.32 -8.89
C SER A 88 9.83 -13.23 -9.33
N ARG A 89 10.25 -12.41 -10.30
CA ARG A 89 9.41 -11.36 -10.89
C ARG A 89 8.36 -11.90 -11.87
N ASP A 90 8.48 -13.16 -12.25
CA ASP A 90 7.46 -13.88 -13.03
C ASP A 90 6.24 -14.27 -12.15
N GLU A 91 6.38 -14.18 -10.82
CA GLU A 91 5.28 -14.37 -9.88
C GLU A 91 4.51 -13.07 -9.66
N LEU A 92 3.31 -13.17 -9.08
CA LEU A 92 2.55 -12.01 -8.66
C LEU A 92 3.35 -11.18 -7.61
N PRO A 93 3.39 -9.84 -7.76
CA PRO A 93 4.11 -8.96 -6.84
C PRO A 93 3.56 -9.09 -5.41
N TRP A 94 2.26 -9.28 -5.27
CA TRP A 94 1.55 -9.44 -4.00
C TRP A 94 0.11 -9.86 -4.27
N GLN A 95 -0.64 -10.14 -3.20
CA GLN A 95 -2.08 -10.38 -3.22
C GLN A 95 -2.76 -9.31 -2.36
N GLN A 96 -3.17 -8.22 -2.99
CA GLN A 96 -3.80 -7.08 -2.32
C GLN A 96 -4.66 -6.28 -3.29
N HIS A 97 -5.65 -5.61 -2.75
CA HIS A 97 -6.66 -4.89 -3.53
C HIS A 97 -7.02 -3.57 -2.87
N ALA A 98 -7.54 -2.63 -3.66
CA ALA A 98 -8.03 -1.37 -3.16
C ALA A 98 -9.36 -1.55 -2.39
N THR A 99 -9.60 -0.73 -1.38
CA THR A 99 -10.88 -0.62 -0.67
C THR A 99 -11.29 0.84 -0.58
N PHE A 100 -12.60 1.09 -0.43
CA PHE A 100 -13.16 2.43 -0.38
C PHE A 100 -13.79 2.69 0.99
N GLY A 101 -13.26 3.69 1.70
CA GLY A 101 -13.69 4.12 3.02
C GLY A 101 -14.90 5.06 3.03
N GLU A 102 -15.36 5.38 4.23
CA GLU A 102 -16.47 6.33 4.46
C GLU A 102 -16.25 7.71 3.80
N PRO A 103 -15.04 8.32 3.84
CA PRO A 103 -14.85 9.69 3.35
C PRO A 103 -15.02 9.88 1.84
N CYS A 104 -15.29 8.81 1.10
CA CYS A 104 -15.45 8.84 -0.35
C CYS A 104 -16.52 9.87 -0.78
N LEU A 105 -16.11 10.81 -1.63
CA LEU A 105 -16.97 11.90 -2.12
C LEU A 105 -18.27 11.41 -2.74
N THR A 106 -18.23 10.29 -3.47
CA THR A 106 -19.44 9.74 -4.12
C THR A 106 -20.45 9.19 -3.11
N ARG A 107 -20.00 8.67 -1.96
CA ARG A 107 -20.89 8.26 -0.86
C ARG A 107 -21.58 9.46 -0.21
N ARG A 108 -20.99 10.65 -0.33
CA ARG A 108 -21.52 11.93 0.16
C ARG A 108 -22.27 12.73 -0.92
N GLY A 109 -22.59 12.10 -2.06
CA GLY A 109 -23.37 12.73 -3.13
C GLY A 109 -22.58 13.70 -4.02
N VAL A 110 -21.24 13.68 -3.97
CA VAL A 110 -20.37 14.51 -4.82
C VAL A 110 -19.81 13.65 -5.94
N HIS A 111 -19.97 14.08 -7.20
CA HIS A 111 -19.41 13.37 -8.36
C HIS A 111 -17.88 13.42 -8.34
N CYS A 112 -17.24 12.26 -8.39
CA CYS A 112 -15.78 12.11 -8.42
C CYS A 112 -15.43 10.82 -9.18
N ARG A 113 -14.44 10.89 -10.08
CA ARG A 113 -13.92 9.74 -10.85
C ARG A 113 -12.40 9.60 -10.79
N SER A 114 -11.73 10.38 -9.93
CA SER A 114 -10.27 10.44 -9.86
C SER A 114 -9.61 9.07 -9.65
N CYS A 115 -10.23 8.17 -8.88
CA CYS A 115 -9.69 6.83 -8.69
C CYS A 115 -9.86 5.90 -9.91
N GLU A 116 -10.86 6.13 -10.76
CA GLU A 116 -10.96 5.45 -12.06
C GLU A 116 -9.91 5.97 -13.03
N ASP A 117 -9.73 7.30 -13.09
CA ASP A 117 -8.73 7.93 -13.97
C ASP A 117 -7.29 7.53 -13.60
N GLY A 118 -7.00 7.42 -12.30
CA GLY A 118 -5.69 7.00 -11.78
C GLY A 118 -5.50 5.48 -11.72
N CYS A 119 -6.44 4.68 -12.22
CA CYS A 119 -6.32 3.22 -12.24
C CYS A 119 -5.87 2.73 -13.61
N GLU A 120 -4.56 2.66 -13.84
CA GLU A 120 -3.98 2.13 -15.08
C GLU A 120 -4.55 0.75 -15.50
N PRO A 121 -4.71 -0.26 -14.60
CA PRO A 121 -5.28 -1.55 -15.01
C PRO A 121 -6.80 -1.50 -15.26
N ALA A 122 -7.43 -0.32 -15.15
CA ALA A 122 -8.86 -0.10 -15.36
C ALA A 122 -9.76 -1.00 -14.49
N ALA A 123 -9.29 -1.33 -13.29
CA ALA A 123 -9.98 -2.20 -12.33
C ALA A 123 -11.16 -1.49 -11.63
N ILE A 124 -11.21 -0.16 -11.63
CA ILE A 124 -12.26 0.63 -10.98
C ILE A 124 -13.22 1.15 -12.04
N ARG A 125 -14.53 1.00 -11.82
CA ARG A 125 -15.58 1.50 -12.71
C ARG A 125 -16.69 2.20 -11.94
N PHE A 126 -17.29 3.21 -12.55
CA PHE A 126 -18.47 3.90 -12.04
C PHE A 126 -19.66 3.61 -12.95
N ARG A 127 -20.59 2.77 -12.48
CA ARG A 127 -21.82 2.48 -13.24
C ARG A 127 -22.89 3.54 -12.94
N PRO A 128 -23.51 4.16 -13.97
CA PRO A 128 -24.57 5.13 -13.76
C PRO A 128 -25.71 4.58 -12.90
N ARG A 129 -26.23 5.39 -11.97
CA ARG A 129 -27.38 5.04 -11.12
C ARG A 129 -28.44 6.13 -11.25
N LEU A 130 -29.70 5.74 -11.40
CA LEU A 130 -30.80 6.69 -11.48
C LEU A 130 -31.00 7.37 -10.12
N GLY A 131 -31.02 8.71 -10.11
CA GLY A 131 -31.30 9.50 -8.91
C GLY A 131 -30.18 9.51 -7.85
N ALA A 132 -29.00 8.97 -8.15
CA ALA A 132 -27.88 8.91 -7.21
C ALA A 132 -26.53 9.04 -7.92
N VAL A 133 -25.51 9.50 -7.19
CA VAL A 133 -24.13 9.49 -7.68
C VAL A 133 -23.63 8.06 -7.79
N ALA A 134 -23.02 7.72 -8.93
CA ALA A 134 -22.39 6.44 -9.18
C ALA A 134 -21.33 6.16 -8.12
N GLN A 135 -21.27 4.91 -7.64
CA GLN A 135 -20.28 4.48 -6.66
C GLN A 135 -19.15 3.73 -7.36
N PRO A 136 -17.92 3.75 -6.81
CA PRO A 136 -16.83 2.97 -7.36
C PRO A 136 -17.09 1.48 -7.15
N GLU A 137 -16.95 0.71 -8.22
CA GLU A 137 -16.94 -0.76 -8.22
C GLU A 137 -15.54 -1.23 -8.58
N LEU A 138 -14.95 -2.12 -7.77
CA LEU A 138 -13.63 -2.70 -8.02
C LEU A 138 -13.78 -4.12 -8.59
N ASN A 139 -13.14 -4.35 -9.73
CA ASN A 139 -12.81 -5.69 -10.21
C ASN A 139 -11.51 -6.17 -9.52
N ARG A 140 -11.63 -7.12 -8.59
CA ARG A 140 -10.51 -7.65 -7.81
C ARG A 140 -9.49 -8.37 -8.70
N ASP A 141 -9.95 -9.10 -9.71
CA ASP A 141 -9.07 -9.88 -10.59
C ASP A 141 -8.20 -8.97 -11.48
N ALA A 142 -8.67 -7.77 -11.80
CA ALA A 142 -7.91 -6.78 -12.54
C ALA A 142 -7.05 -5.87 -11.63
N CYS A 143 -7.32 -5.83 -10.33
CA CYS A 143 -6.59 -4.99 -9.40
C CYS A 143 -5.23 -5.60 -9.10
N ASN A 144 -4.16 -4.96 -9.56
CA ASN A 144 -2.79 -5.38 -9.27
C ASN A 144 -2.24 -4.78 -7.95
N GLY A 145 -3.03 -3.99 -7.22
CA GLY A 145 -2.62 -3.38 -5.96
C GLY A 145 -1.50 -2.33 -6.07
N CYS A 146 -1.35 -1.66 -7.22
CA CYS A 146 -0.30 -0.65 -7.46
C CYS A 146 -0.41 0.61 -6.60
N GLY A 147 -1.60 0.92 -6.09
CA GLY A 147 -1.85 2.12 -5.29
C GLY A 147 -2.12 3.42 -6.06
N GLY A 148 -2.14 3.42 -7.40
CA GLY A 148 -2.43 4.63 -8.20
C GLY A 148 -3.74 5.34 -7.82
N CYS A 149 -4.78 4.55 -7.52
CA CYS A 149 -6.04 5.08 -7.02
C CYS A 149 -5.96 5.77 -5.64
N VAL A 150 -5.01 5.37 -4.77
CA VAL A 150 -4.78 6.01 -3.46
C VAL A 150 -4.20 7.40 -3.67
N ALA A 151 -3.13 7.50 -4.47
CA ALA A 151 -2.48 8.77 -4.78
C ALA A 151 -3.42 9.74 -5.51
N ALA A 152 -4.32 9.23 -6.36
CA ALA A 152 -5.32 10.03 -7.06
C ALA A 152 -6.51 10.47 -6.19
N CYS A 153 -6.68 9.94 -4.98
CA CYS A 153 -7.84 10.23 -4.14
C CYS A 153 -7.70 11.58 -3.40
N PRO A 154 -8.54 12.59 -3.71
CA PRO A 154 -8.39 13.93 -3.14
C PRO A 154 -8.74 14.02 -1.64
N VAL A 155 -9.35 12.97 -1.09
CA VAL A 155 -9.87 12.92 0.30
C VAL A 155 -9.31 11.75 1.10
N GLY A 156 -8.32 11.03 0.57
CA GLY A 156 -7.70 9.88 1.26
C GLY A 156 -8.69 8.78 1.65
N ALA A 157 -9.71 8.53 0.82
CA ALA A 157 -10.76 7.56 1.10
C ALA A 157 -10.46 6.15 0.57
N ILE A 158 -9.22 5.88 0.14
CA ILE A 158 -8.83 4.62 -0.49
C ILE A 158 -7.61 4.06 0.22
N GLU A 159 -7.65 2.77 0.52
CA GLU A 159 -6.55 2.01 1.10
C GLU A 159 -6.27 0.79 0.23
N VAL A 160 -5.02 0.31 0.21
CA VAL A 160 -4.68 -0.99 -0.36
C VAL A 160 -4.49 -1.96 0.79
N VAL A 161 -5.27 -3.05 0.79
CA VAL A 161 -5.25 -4.04 1.86
C VAL A 161 -4.86 -5.40 1.30
N LYS A 162 -4.10 -6.16 2.09
CA LYS A 162 -3.76 -7.54 1.76
C LYS A 162 -5.03 -8.38 1.74
N GLU A 163 -5.06 -9.36 0.86
CA GLU A 163 -6.10 -10.37 0.90
C GLU A 163 -5.85 -11.25 2.13
N GLU A 164 -6.71 -11.12 3.14
CA GLU A 164 -6.64 -11.95 4.33
C GLU A 164 -7.05 -13.36 3.89
N GLN A 165 -6.07 -14.26 3.85
CA GLN A 165 -6.28 -15.68 3.58
C GLN A 165 -7.25 -16.22 4.63
N ALA A 166 -8.48 -16.52 4.21
CA ALA A 166 -9.47 -17.22 5.01
C ALA A 166 -9.01 -18.64 5.35
#